data_AF-A0A2W6E7D8-F1
#
_entry.id   AF-A0A2W6E7D8-F1
#
_cell.length_a   1.000
_cell.length_b   1.000
_cell.length_c   1.000
_cell.angle_alpha   90.00
_cell.angle_beta   90.00
_cell.angle_gamma   90.00
#
_symmetry.space_group_name_H-M   'P 1'
#
loop_
_entity.id
_entity.type
_entity.pdbx_description
1 polymer ?
#
loop_
_entity_poly.entity_id
_entity_poly.type
_entity_poly.pdbx_seq_one_letter_code
_entity_poly.pdbx_strand_id
1 'polypeptide(L)'
;MIRRPTLPGTDGTRDRFSVISDGLPSGLPDVDPDETGEWLDSLDSVVEVAGRSRARYLMLKLLERARQHQIGVPALRSTDYINTIPPEREPWFPGHEHIERRIRAYIRWNAAIMVSRANRPELGVGGHIATYASAASLYEVGFNHFFRGKDHGESGDHVYFQGHASPGIYARAFLEGRLTEHQLDGFRQELSHPGGGLPSYPHPRLMPDFWEFPTVSMG
;
A
#
# COMPACT_ATOMS: atom_id res chain seq x y z
N MET A 1 25.10 66.52 -1.31
CA MET A 1 24.00 66.69 -2.29
C MET A 1 23.44 65.30 -2.58
N ILE A 2 22.17 65.10 -2.23
CA ILE A 2 21.27 64.01 -2.61
C ILE A 2 21.52 62.63 -1.96
N ARG A 3 20.80 62.43 -0.85
CA ARG A 3 20.39 61.15 -0.27
C ARG A 3 19.50 60.39 -1.28
N ARG A 4 19.64 59.06 -1.36
CA ARG A 4 18.56 58.16 -1.79
C ARG A 4 18.09 57.33 -0.57
N PRO A 5 16.78 57.20 -0.33
CA PRO A 5 16.25 56.57 0.87
C PRO A 5 16.17 55.05 0.73
N THR A 6 16.55 54.35 1.79
CA THR A 6 16.22 52.94 2.01
C THR A 6 14.75 52.81 2.35
N LEU A 7 13.98 52.14 1.49
CA LEU A 7 12.64 51.66 1.83
C LEU A 7 12.77 50.48 2.79
N PRO A 8 12.00 50.41 3.89
CA PRO A 8 11.84 49.16 4.62
C PRO A 8 10.92 48.26 3.78
N GLY A 9 11.51 47.23 3.19
CA GLY A 9 10.77 46.11 2.63
C GLY A 9 10.00 45.43 3.75
N THR A 10 8.69 45.54 3.67
CA THR A 10 7.73 44.63 4.28
C THR A 10 8.06 43.19 3.94
N ASP A 11 7.68 42.31 4.85
CA ASP A 11 7.45 40.87 4.68
C ASP A 11 8.52 39.96 5.30
N GLY A 12 8.07 39.23 6.30
CA GLY A 12 8.92 38.51 7.23
C GLY A 12 8.10 37.80 8.28
N THR A 13 7.49 36.69 7.85
CA THR A 13 7.12 35.53 8.68
C THR A 13 5.82 35.62 9.49
N ARG A 14 4.67 35.59 8.80
CA ARG A 14 3.46 34.94 9.31
C ARG A 14 2.75 34.17 8.20
N ASP A 15 3.44 33.20 7.62
CA ASP A 15 2.78 32.20 6.79
C ASP A 15 3.52 30.88 6.91
N ARG A 16 3.27 30.12 7.99
CA ARG A 16 3.82 28.77 8.13
C ARG A 16 3.18 27.88 9.18
N PHE A 17 1.86 27.93 9.32
CA PHE A 17 1.10 26.78 9.80
C PHE A 17 -0.22 26.75 9.05
N SER A 18 -0.41 25.76 8.18
CA SER A 18 -1.73 25.45 7.64
C SER A 18 -2.63 25.20 8.84
N VAL A 19 -3.62 26.07 9.04
CA VAL A 19 -4.64 26.04 10.10
C VAL A 19 -5.49 24.76 10.01
N ILE A 20 -5.43 24.09 8.86
CA ILE A 20 -6.15 22.88 8.51
C ILE A 20 -5.10 21.78 8.28
N SER A 21 -5.15 20.71 9.08
CA SER A 21 -4.44 19.45 8.78
C SER A 21 -5.46 18.52 8.13
N ASP A 22 -5.20 18.11 6.89
CA ASP A 22 -5.97 17.08 6.17
C ASP A 22 -7.51 17.26 6.14
N GLY A 23 -8.02 18.48 6.28
CA GLY A 23 -9.45 18.79 6.15
C GLY A 23 -10.24 18.80 7.46
N LEU A 24 -9.60 18.53 8.59
CA LEU A 24 -10.19 18.68 9.93
C LEU A 24 -9.48 19.80 10.71
N PRO A 25 -10.21 20.63 11.47
CA PRO A 25 -9.62 21.56 12.43
C PRO A 25 -9.11 20.79 13.66
N SER A 26 -8.12 19.92 13.50
CA SER A 26 -7.53 19.19 14.63
C SER A 26 -6.51 20.09 15.33
N GLY A 27 -6.83 20.55 16.55
CA GLY A 27 -5.87 21.19 17.45
C GLY A 27 -6.07 22.69 17.71
N LEU A 28 -7.14 23.31 17.23
CA LEU A 28 -7.50 24.69 17.56
C LEU A 28 -8.80 24.73 18.38
N PRO A 29 -8.89 25.55 19.43
CA PRO A 29 -10.15 25.82 20.10
C PRO A 29 -11.11 26.51 19.11
N ASP A 30 -12.32 25.98 19.02
CA ASP A 30 -13.39 26.61 18.25
C ASP A 30 -13.68 28.00 18.84
N VAL A 31 -13.59 29.03 18.00
CA VAL A 31 -13.71 30.43 18.40
C VAL A 31 -15.16 30.84 18.62
N ASP A 32 -16.11 30.13 18.00
CA ASP A 32 -17.55 30.34 18.15
C ASP A 32 -18.30 28.99 17.99
N PRO A 33 -18.37 28.20 19.07
CA PRO A 33 -19.04 26.89 19.05
C PRO A 33 -20.54 26.97 18.73
N ASP A 34 -21.18 28.10 19.03
CA ASP A 34 -22.61 28.29 18.77
C ASP A 34 -22.84 28.45 17.26
N GLU A 35 -22.04 29.28 16.57
CA GLU A 35 -22.09 29.38 15.10
C GLU A 35 -21.77 28.03 14.44
N THR A 36 -20.71 27.35 14.88
CA THR A 36 -20.38 26.00 14.35
C THR A 36 -21.55 25.03 14.52
N GLY A 37 -22.23 25.06 15.68
CA GLY A 37 -23.42 24.27 15.94
C GLY A 37 -24.56 24.56 14.96
N GLU A 38 -24.88 25.83 14.72
CA GLU A 38 -25.94 26.22 13.78
C GLU A 38 -25.69 25.70 12.35
N TRP A 39 -24.43 25.70 11.89
CA TRP A 39 -24.07 25.14 10.58
C TRP A 39 -24.22 23.61 10.52
N LEU A 40 -23.84 22.91 11.58
CA LEU A 40 -23.99 21.45 11.67
C LEU A 40 -25.47 21.06 11.73
N ASP A 41 -26.26 21.71 12.59
CA ASP A 41 -27.70 21.49 12.70
C ASP A 41 -28.42 21.75 11.37
N SER A 42 -27.99 22.78 10.63
CA SER A 42 -28.52 23.08 9.30
C SER A 42 -28.24 21.96 8.29
N LEU A 43 -27.05 21.34 8.34
CA LEU A 43 -26.72 20.22 7.48
C LEU A 43 -27.54 18.99 7.84
N ASP A 44 -27.63 18.66 9.14
CA ASP A 44 -28.39 17.52 9.64
C ASP A 44 -29.88 17.64 9.29
N SER A 45 -30.46 18.82 9.48
CA SER A 45 -31.84 19.10 9.08
C SER A 45 -32.09 18.85 7.58
N VAL A 46 -31.17 19.25 6.70
CA VAL A 46 -31.28 18.95 5.27
C VAL A 46 -31.21 17.45 4.99
N VAL A 47 -30.35 16.72 5.69
CA VAL A 47 -30.23 15.27 5.55
C VAL A 47 -31.54 14.58 5.97
N GLU A 48 -32.13 15.01 7.09
CA GLU A 48 -33.37 14.44 7.62
C GLU A 48 -34.58 14.76 6.74
N VAL A 49 -34.76 16.03 6.34
CA VAL A 49 -35.97 16.48 5.63
C VAL A 49 -35.88 16.23 4.12
N ALA A 50 -34.73 16.49 3.51
CA ALA A 50 -34.56 16.47 2.05
C ALA A 50 -33.66 15.33 1.53
N GLY A 51 -33.04 14.57 2.43
CA GLY A 51 -32.26 13.38 2.11
C GLY A 51 -30.82 13.65 1.67
N ARG A 52 -30.03 12.56 1.65
CA ARG A 52 -28.58 12.57 1.39
C ARG A 52 -28.19 13.20 0.05
N SER A 53 -28.99 13.01 -0.99
CA SER A 53 -28.71 13.57 -2.33
C SER A 53 -28.74 15.10 -2.31
N ARG A 54 -29.70 15.71 -1.58
CA ARG A 54 -29.80 17.15 -1.45
C ARG A 54 -28.67 17.72 -0.59
N ALA A 55 -28.38 17.08 0.53
CA ALA A 55 -27.25 17.45 1.38
C ALA A 55 -25.92 17.44 0.61
N ARG A 56 -25.66 16.38 -0.16
CA ARG A 56 -24.47 16.28 -1.03
C ARG A 56 -24.39 17.42 -2.05
N TYR A 57 -25.51 17.77 -2.67
CA TYR A 57 -25.55 18.89 -3.62
C TYR A 57 -25.18 20.22 -2.94
N LEU A 58 -25.73 20.50 -1.75
CA LEU A 58 -25.41 21.72 -1.01
C LEU A 58 -23.94 21.77 -0.60
N MET A 59 -23.38 20.66 -0.10
CA MET A 59 -21.97 20.56 0.25
C MET A 59 -21.06 20.85 -0.96
N LEU A 60 -21.38 20.29 -2.14
CA LEU A 60 -20.63 20.58 -3.36
C LEU A 60 -20.72 22.06 -3.78
N LYS A 61 -21.88 22.70 -3.58
CA LYS A 61 -22.05 24.14 -3.83
C LYS A 61 -21.27 25.01 -2.85
N LEU A 62 -21.22 24.63 -1.58
CA LEU A 62 -20.39 25.31 -0.58
C LEU A 62 -18.91 25.18 -0.92
N LEU A 63 -18.45 24.00 -1.35
CA LEU A 63 -17.06 23.80 -1.80
C LEU A 63 -16.73 24.60 -3.07
N GLU A 64 -17.64 24.68 -4.03
CA GLU A 64 -17.50 25.53 -5.21
C GLU A 64 -17.35 27.01 -4.80
N ARG A 65 -18.19 27.48 -3.86
CA ARG A 65 -18.14 28.84 -3.34
C ARG A 65 -16.87 29.12 -2.54
N ALA A 66 -16.44 28.18 -1.71
CA ALA A 66 -15.20 28.25 -0.94
C ALA A 66 -13.98 28.43 -1.87
N ARG A 67 -13.94 27.68 -2.99
CA ARG A 67 -12.90 27.84 -4.02
C ARG A 67 -12.90 29.23 -4.67
N GLN A 68 -14.08 29.78 -4.96
CA GLN A 68 -14.19 31.15 -5.51
C GLN A 68 -13.62 32.20 -4.54
N HIS A 69 -13.78 31.98 -3.23
CA HIS A 69 -13.26 32.84 -2.17
C HIS A 69 -11.86 32.46 -1.69
N GLN A 70 -11.19 31.50 -2.36
CA GLN A 70 -9.84 31.04 -2.01
C GLN A 70 -9.73 30.54 -0.55
N ILE A 71 -10.83 30.02 0.00
CA ILE A 71 -10.85 29.34 1.29
C ILE A 71 -10.18 27.97 1.06
N GLY A 72 -8.99 27.77 1.65
CA GLY A 72 -8.06 26.67 1.39
C GLY A 72 -8.53 25.28 1.85
N VAL A 73 -9.67 24.80 1.35
CA VAL A 73 -10.23 23.48 1.66
C VAL A 73 -9.60 22.41 0.76
N PRO A 74 -9.10 21.28 1.31
CA PRO A 74 -8.58 20.16 0.53
C PRO A 74 -9.61 19.65 -0.49
N ALA A 75 -9.14 19.20 -1.66
CA ALA A 75 -10.03 18.64 -2.67
C ALA A 75 -10.65 17.32 -2.20
N LEU A 76 -11.93 17.06 -2.55
CA LEU A 76 -12.66 15.79 -2.31
C LEU A 76 -12.01 14.51 -2.90
N ARG A 77 -10.81 14.59 -3.45
CA ARG A 77 -10.04 13.45 -3.97
C ARG A 77 -9.07 12.88 -2.93
N SER A 78 -8.83 13.57 -1.82
CA SER A 78 -8.01 13.09 -0.71
C SER A 78 -8.93 12.68 0.44
N THR A 79 -8.74 11.45 0.93
CA THR A 79 -9.15 11.08 2.28
C THR A 79 -8.02 11.44 3.23
N ASP A 80 -8.34 11.58 4.51
CA ASP A 80 -7.38 11.80 5.58
C ASP A 80 -6.26 10.74 5.55
N TYR A 81 -5.06 11.10 6.00
CA TYR A 81 -3.90 10.20 6.06
C TYR A 81 -4.00 9.22 7.25
N ILE A 82 -5.11 8.48 7.31
CA ILE A 82 -5.45 7.45 8.30
C ILE A 82 -6.00 6.21 7.59
N ASN A 83 -6.22 5.13 8.34
CA ASN A 83 -6.82 3.91 7.79
C ASN A 83 -8.27 4.16 7.34
N THR A 84 -8.61 3.75 6.11
CA THR A 84 -9.98 3.85 5.57
C THR A 84 -11.01 3.03 6.38
N ILE A 85 -10.59 1.90 6.97
CA ILE A 85 -11.42 1.07 7.85
C ILE A 85 -11.02 1.40 9.30
N PRO A 86 -11.91 2.01 10.10
CA PRO A 86 -11.62 2.33 11.49
C PRO A 86 -11.71 1.08 12.40
N PRO A 87 -11.08 1.08 13.59
CA PRO A 87 -11.04 -0.09 14.48
C PRO A 87 -12.42 -0.64 14.85
N GLU A 88 -13.44 0.21 14.98
CA GLU A 88 -14.81 -0.21 15.33
C GLU A 88 -15.51 -0.96 14.19
N ARG A 89 -14.99 -0.86 12.96
CA ARG A 89 -15.45 -1.59 11.77
C ARG A 89 -14.47 -2.66 11.33
N GLU A 90 -13.37 -2.86 12.06
CA GLU A 90 -12.40 -3.89 11.76
C GLU A 90 -13.00 -5.26 12.08
N PRO A 91 -13.06 -6.19 11.12
CA PRO A 91 -13.56 -7.53 11.37
C PRO A 91 -12.59 -8.31 12.26
N TRP A 92 -13.11 -9.32 12.95
CA TRP A 92 -12.28 -10.27 13.69
C TRP A 92 -11.27 -10.97 12.77
N PHE A 93 -10.01 -11.07 13.19
CA PHE A 93 -8.98 -11.78 12.44
C PHE A 93 -9.14 -13.31 12.59
N PRO A 94 -9.39 -14.07 11.50
CA PRO A 94 -9.75 -15.48 11.59
C PRO A 94 -8.57 -16.41 11.92
N GLY A 95 -7.33 -15.93 11.77
CA GLY A 95 -6.11 -16.73 11.87
C GLY A 95 -5.47 -16.77 13.25
N HIS A 96 -4.43 -17.61 13.40
CA HIS A 96 -3.63 -17.68 14.62
C HIS A 96 -2.35 -16.85 14.45
N GLU A 97 -2.39 -15.58 14.86
CA GLU A 97 -1.34 -14.60 14.57
C GLU A 97 0.09 -15.06 14.92
N HIS A 98 0.28 -15.71 16.07
CA HIS A 98 1.61 -16.19 16.49
C HIS A 98 2.18 -17.25 15.52
N ILE A 99 1.35 -18.19 15.05
CA ILE A 99 1.78 -19.23 14.12
C ILE A 99 2.06 -18.60 12.76
N GLU A 100 1.17 -17.75 12.27
CA GLU A 100 1.34 -17.07 10.98
C GLU A 100 2.59 -16.17 10.97
N ARG A 101 2.88 -15.50 12.09
CA ARG A 101 4.10 -14.70 12.24
C ARG A 101 5.36 -15.56 12.17
N ARG A 102 5.34 -16.77 12.74
CA ARG A 102 6.46 -17.72 12.67
C ARG A 102 6.67 -18.24 11.25
N ILE A 103 5.60 -18.65 10.57
CA ILE A 103 5.66 -19.10 9.17
C ILE A 103 6.23 -17.99 8.29
N ARG A 104 5.69 -16.77 8.41
CA ARG A 104 6.19 -15.59 7.68
C ARG A 104 7.68 -15.30 7.95
N ALA A 105 8.16 -15.54 9.18
CA ALA A 105 9.58 -15.39 9.51
C ALA A 105 10.46 -16.42 8.76
N TYR A 106 10.01 -17.68 8.67
CA TYR A 106 10.71 -18.70 7.89
C TYR A 106 10.74 -18.37 6.41
N ILE A 107 9.64 -17.89 5.84
CA ILE A 107 9.58 -17.49 4.43
C ILE A 107 10.52 -16.32 4.16
N ARG A 108 10.51 -15.28 5.01
CA ARG A 108 11.46 -14.15 4.90
C ARG A 108 12.92 -14.60 4.97
N TRP A 109 13.23 -15.50 5.90
CA TRP A 109 14.58 -16.06 6.03
C TRP A 109 15.01 -16.79 4.78
N ASN A 110 14.21 -17.74 4.31
CA ASN A 110 14.50 -18.53 3.12
C ASN A 110 14.65 -17.65 1.86
N ALA A 111 13.80 -16.64 1.71
CA ALA A 111 13.90 -15.68 0.61
C ALA A 111 15.22 -14.90 0.64
N ALA A 112 15.60 -14.38 1.81
CA ALA A 112 16.84 -13.64 1.98
C ALA A 112 18.09 -14.51 1.75
N ILE A 113 18.09 -15.74 2.29
CA ILE A 113 19.20 -16.68 2.15
C ILE A 113 19.36 -17.15 0.71
N MET A 114 18.26 -17.46 0.01
CA MET A 114 18.30 -17.84 -1.41
C MET A 114 18.96 -16.74 -2.26
N VAL A 115 18.55 -15.48 -2.08
CA VAL A 115 19.17 -14.35 -2.78
C VAL A 115 20.63 -14.17 -2.35
N SER A 116 20.94 -14.28 -1.06
CA SER A 116 22.31 -14.14 -0.56
C SER A 116 23.25 -15.22 -1.13
N ARG A 117 22.82 -16.49 -1.17
CA ARG A 117 23.58 -17.60 -1.78
C ARG A 117 23.82 -17.36 -3.27
N ALA A 118 22.82 -16.86 -3.99
CA ALA A 118 22.94 -16.52 -5.41
C ALA A 118 23.92 -15.36 -5.68
N ASN A 119 24.21 -14.53 -4.67
CA ASN A 119 25.13 -13.39 -4.76
C ASN A 119 26.52 -13.67 -4.16
N ARG A 120 26.89 -14.94 -3.95
CA ARG A 120 28.27 -15.31 -3.62
C ARG A 120 29.26 -14.87 -4.73
N PRO A 121 30.55 -14.66 -4.41
CA PRO A 121 31.53 -14.07 -5.34
C PRO A 121 31.64 -14.77 -6.70
N GLU A 122 31.41 -16.08 -6.75
CA GLU A 122 31.55 -16.88 -7.97
C GLU A 122 30.33 -16.79 -8.91
N LEU A 123 29.19 -16.25 -8.45
CA LEU A 123 27.93 -16.22 -9.19
C LEU A 123 27.44 -14.79 -9.47
N GLY A 124 27.13 -14.03 -8.40
CA GLY A 124 26.71 -12.63 -8.52
C GLY A 124 25.46 -12.36 -9.39
N VAL A 125 24.48 -13.28 -9.43
CA VAL A 125 23.33 -13.19 -10.37
C VAL A 125 22.21 -12.22 -9.94
N GLY A 126 22.40 -11.51 -8.82
CA GLY A 126 21.46 -10.51 -8.31
C GLY A 126 20.23 -11.09 -7.62
N GLY A 127 19.19 -10.26 -7.45
CA GLY A 127 17.95 -10.60 -6.75
C GLY A 127 17.55 -9.51 -5.75
N HIS A 128 16.26 -9.48 -5.37
CA HIS A 128 15.71 -8.44 -4.50
C HIS A 128 15.25 -9.05 -3.17
N ILE A 129 15.81 -8.58 -2.05
CA ILE A 129 15.39 -8.98 -0.70
C ILE A 129 14.29 -8.03 -0.18
N ALA A 130 14.49 -6.73 -0.37
CA ALA A 130 13.66 -5.70 0.24
C ALA A 130 12.20 -5.72 -0.23
N THR A 131 11.96 -6.00 -1.52
CA THR A 131 10.62 -5.96 -2.12
C THR A 131 9.67 -6.96 -1.47
N TYR A 132 10.08 -8.23 -1.34
CA TYR A 132 9.24 -9.20 -0.65
C TYR A 132 9.20 -8.92 0.86
N ALA A 133 10.30 -8.49 1.48
CA ALA A 133 10.33 -8.20 2.92
C ALA A 133 9.26 -7.16 3.33
N SER A 134 9.08 -6.09 2.55
CA SER A 134 8.06 -5.06 2.80
C SER A 134 6.63 -5.57 2.56
N ALA A 135 6.42 -6.40 1.53
CA ALA A 135 5.10 -6.91 1.15
C ALA A 135 4.72 -8.25 1.82
N ALA A 136 5.60 -8.88 2.58
CA ALA A 136 5.40 -10.26 3.06
C ALA A 136 4.09 -10.42 3.85
N SER A 137 3.76 -9.49 4.77
CA SER A 137 2.51 -9.59 5.52
C SER A 137 1.27 -9.55 4.63
N LEU A 138 1.28 -8.75 3.55
CA LEU A 138 0.19 -8.67 2.59
C LEU A 138 0.00 -10.00 1.86
N TYR A 139 1.09 -10.56 1.32
CA TYR A 139 1.04 -11.84 0.62
C TYR A 139 0.64 -12.98 1.56
N GLU A 140 1.19 -13.04 2.77
CA GLU A 140 0.88 -14.13 3.71
C GLU A 140 -0.58 -14.09 4.19
N VAL A 141 -1.15 -12.92 4.42
CA VAL A 141 -2.61 -12.80 4.66
C VAL A 141 -3.39 -13.28 3.44
N GLY A 142 -2.98 -12.89 2.24
CA GLY A 142 -3.54 -13.38 0.98
C GLY A 142 -3.53 -14.91 0.89
N PHE A 143 -2.38 -15.54 1.10
CA PHE A 143 -2.23 -16.99 1.03
C PHE A 143 -3.01 -17.74 2.12
N ASN A 144 -3.09 -17.22 3.33
CA ASN A 144 -3.75 -17.92 4.43
C ASN A 144 -5.28 -17.79 4.40
N HIS A 145 -5.81 -16.66 3.89
CA HIS A 145 -7.22 -16.29 4.11
C HIS A 145 -8.00 -15.92 2.84
N PHE A 146 -7.33 -15.72 1.69
CA PHE A 146 -8.01 -15.21 0.49
C PHE A 146 -7.75 -16.04 -0.77
N PHE A 147 -6.49 -16.27 -1.14
CA PHE A 147 -6.11 -16.84 -2.43
C PHE A 147 -6.65 -18.26 -2.61
N ARG A 148 -7.40 -18.46 -3.69
CA ARG A 148 -7.98 -19.75 -4.07
C ARG A 148 -7.15 -20.44 -5.15
N GLY A 149 -6.76 -21.68 -4.87
CA GLY A 149 -6.12 -22.57 -5.84
C GLY A 149 -7.11 -23.20 -6.83
N LYS A 150 -6.62 -24.11 -7.68
CA LYS A 150 -7.37 -24.71 -8.79
C LYS A 150 -8.00 -26.09 -8.47
N ASP A 151 -7.82 -26.58 -7.24
CA ASP A 151 -8.16 -27.96 -6.87
C ASP A 151 -9.66 -28.28 -6.90
N HIS A 152 -10.54 -27.27 -7.00
CA HIS A 152 -11.99 -27.43 -7.00
C HIS A 152 -12.63 -27.36 -8.40
N GLY A 153 -11.85 -27.45 -9.47
CA GLY A 153 -12.37 -27.39 -10.85
C GLY A 153 -12.74 -25.99 -11.34
N GLU A 154 -12.52 -24.96 -10.50
CA GLU A 154 -12.56 -23.55 -10.87
C GLU A 154 -11.18 -23.06 -11.31
N SER A 155 -11.11 -21.90 -11.98
CA SER A 155 -9.85 -21.32 -12.43
C SER A 155 -8.93 -20.84 -11.29
N GLY A 156 -9.46 -20.75 -10.05
CA GLY A 156 -8.78 -20.11 -8.93
C GLY A 156 -8.69 -18.60 -9.08
N ASP A 157 -8.02 -17.95 -8.14
CA ASP A 157 -7.73 -16.52 -8.21
C ASP A 157 -6.53 -16.24 -9.13
N HIS A 158 -6.67 -15.26 -10.02
CA HIS A 158 -5.57 -14.83 -10.89
C HIS A 158 -4.68 -13.81 -10.16
N VAL A 159 -3.58 -14.29 -9.57
CA VAL A 159 -2.68 -13.45 -8.77
C VAL A 159 -1.49 -12.97 -9.60
N TYR A 160 -1.46 -11.67 -9.90
CA TYR A 160 -0.36 -11.01 -10.59
C TYR A 160 0.73 -10.60 -9.59
N PHE A 161 1.50 -11.58 -9.11
CA PHE A 161 2.58 -11.34 -8.17
C PHE A 161 3.56 -10.29 -8.70
N GLN A 162 3.98 -9.36 -7.85
CA GLN A 162 5.03 -8.40 -8.23
C GLN A 162 6.31 -9.15 -8.59
N GLY A 163 6.85 -8.94 -9.80
CA GLY A 163 7.94 -9.78 -10.32
C GLY A 163 9.14 -9.87 -9.36
N HIS A 164 9.59 -8.74 -8.83
CA HIS A 164 10.73 -8.65 -7.90
C HIS A 164 10.47 -9.30 -6.52
N ALA A 165 9.23 -9.69 -6.21
CA ALA A 165 8.88 -10.42 -5.00
C ALA A 165 8.95 -11.95 -5.19
N SER A 166 9.35 -12.45 -6.37
CA SER A 166 9.52 -13.88 -6.67
C SER A 166 10.31 -14.65 -5.62
N PRO A 167 11.35 -14.10 -4.95
CA PRO A 167 12.09 -14.88 -3.95
C PRO A 167 11.24 -15.36 -2.78
N GLY A 168 10.25 -14.55 -2.37
CA GLY A 168 9.32 -14.93 -1.30
C GLY A 168 8.34 -16.00 -1.71
N ILE A 169 7.89 -15.99 -2.97
CA ILE A 169 6.98 -17.00 -3.51
C ILE A 169 7.68 -18.36 -3.60
N TYR A 170 8.94 -18.39 -4.06
CA TYR A 170 9.74 -19.61 -4.04
C TYR A 170 10.02 -20.09 -2.61
N ALA A 171 10.34 -19.18 -1.69
CA ALA A 171 10.57 -19.52 -0.29
C ALA A 171 9.33 -20.13 0.39
N ARG A 172 8.12 -19.64 0.06
CA ARG A 172 6.87 -20.23 0.52
C ARG A 172 6.63 -21.61 -0.12
N ALA A 173 6.80 -21.72 -1.44
CA ALA A 173 6.63 -22.98 -2.15
C ALA A 173 7.61 -24.07 -1.65
N PHE A 174 8.81 -23.69 -1.23
CA PHE A 174 9.76 -24.57 -0.54
C PHE A 174 9.22 -25.06 0.81
N LEU A 175 8.67 -24.19 1.65
CA LEU A 175 8.06 -24.60 2.93
C LEU A 175 6.82 -25.48 2.73
N GLU A 176 6.09 -25.30 1.64
CA GLU A 176 4.96 -26.15 1.24
C GLU A 176 5.41 -27.49 0.63
N GLY A 177 6.73 -27.72 0.46
CA GLY A 177 7.28 -28.94 -0.13
C GLY A 177 7.13 -29.03 -1.66
N ARG A 178 6.75 -27.94 -2.33
CA ARG A 178 6.61 -27.88 -3.81
C ARG A 178 7.93 -27.62 -4.52
N LEU A 179 8.92 -27.06 -3.82
CA LEU A 179 10.29 -26.86 -4.29
C LEU A 179 11.28 -27.49 -3.33
N THR A 180 12.40 -27.96 -3.87
CA THR A 180 13.51 -28.55 -3.10
C THR A 180 14.58 -27.52 -2.81
N GLU A 181 15.42 -27.76 -1.79
CA GLU A 181 16.58 -26.90 -1.51
C GLU A 181 17.51 -26.82 -2.73
N HIS A 182 17.70 -27.94 -3.45
CA HIS A 182 18.53 -27.98 -4.64
C HIS A 182 18.02 -27.05 -5.76
N GLN A 183 16.71 -26.89 -5.91
CA GLN A 183 16.14 -25.92 -6.86
C GLN A 183 16.34 -24.47 -6.40
N LEU A 184 16.21 -24.22 -5.08
CA LEU A 184 16.43 -22.88 -4.51
C LEU A 184 17.89 -22.43 -4.69
N ASP A 185 18.86 -23.34 -4.52
CA ASP A 185 20.28 -23.05 -4.78
C ASP A 185 20.57 -22.73 -6.25
N GLY A 186 19.69 -23.16 -7.16
CA GLY A 186 19.68 -22.81 -8.58
C GLY A 186 18.95 -21.51 -8.93
N PHE A 187 18.56 -20.68 -7.96
CA PHE A 187 17.91 -19.39 -8.24
C PHE A 187 18.72 -18.54 -9.23
N ARG A 188 18.06 -18.09 -10.31
CA ARG A 188 18.62 -17.35 -11.47
C ARG A 188 19.71 -18.08 -12.26
N GLN A 189 19.83 -19.39 -12.10
CA GLN A 189 20.84 -20.21 -12.78
C GLN A 189 20.18 -21.33 -13.60
N GLU A 190 19.21 -20.97 -14.44
CA GLU A 190 18.35 -21.92 -15.16
C GLU A 190 19.10 -22.87 -16.10
N LEU A 191 20.24 -22.43 -16.63
CA LEU A 191 21.10 -23.23 -17.52
C LEU A 191 22.37 -23.74 -16.84
N SER A 192 22.93 -22.97 -15.90
CA SER A 192 24.25 -23.23 -15.31
C SER A 192 24.19 -24.11 -14.07
N HIS A 193 23.04 -24.19 -13.39
CA HIS A 193 22.88 -25.04 -12.22
C HIS A 193 22.47 -26.47 -12.63
N PRO A 194 23.18 -27.53 -12.19
CA PRO A 194 22.93 -28.91 -12.61
C PRO A 194 21.52 -29.43 -12.35
N GLY A 195 20.85 -28.93 -11.30
CA GLY A 195 19.48 -29.31 -10.95
C GLY A 195 18.38 -28.54 -11.69
N GLY A 196 18.75 -27.74 -12.70
CA GLY A 196 17.92 -26.65 -13.19
C GLY A 196 17.90 -25.47 -12.21
N GLY A 197 17.24 -24.39 -12.60
CA GLY A 197 17.19 -23.17 -11.81
C GLY A 197 15.82 -22.52 -11.80
N LEU A 198 15.59 -21.68 -10.80
CA LEU A 198 14.36 -20.91 -10.69
C LEU A 198 14.52 -19.61 -11.48
N PRO A 199 13.58 -19.26 -12.38
CA PRO A 199 13.68 -18.03 -13.14
C PRO A 199 13.66 -16.81 -12.22
N SER A 200 14.29 -15.74 -12.68
CA SER A 200 14.40 -14.49 -11.91
C SER A 200 13.05 -13.91 -11.48
N TYR A 201 12.03 -14.04 -12.34
CA TYR A 201 10.71 -13.44 -12.21
C TYR A 201 9.62 -14.41 -12.74
N PRO A 202 8.33 -14.07 -12.63
CA PRO A 202 7.25 -14.86 -13.20
C PRO A 202 7.37 -15.02 -14.72
N HIS A 203 7.88 -16.16 -15.15
CA HIS A 203 8.08 -16.49 -16.57
C HIS A 203 7.43 -17.86 -16.86
N PRO A 204 6.16 -17.89 -17.30
CA PRO A 204 5.46 -19.15 -17.63
C PRO A 204 6.19 -19.99 -18.68
N ARG A 205 6.89 -19.35 -19.63
CA ARG A 205 7.69 -20.09 -20.63
C ARG A 205 8.87 -20.85 -20.00
N LEU A 206 9.45 -20.34 -18.92
CA LEU A 206 10.62 -20.91 -18.26
C LEU A 206 10.23 -21.88 -17.14
N MET A 207 9.05 -21.70 -16.54
CA MET A 207 8.54 -22.55 -15.47
C MET A 207 7.01 -22.73 -15.62
N PRO A 208 6.56 -23.51 -16.63
CA PRO A 208 5.16 -23.57 -17.07
C PRO A 208 4.20 -24.15 -16.04
N ASP A 209 4.68 -25.00 -15.14
CA ASP A 209 3.87 -25.62 -14.09
C ASP A 209 3.88 -24.82 -12.77
N PHE A 210 4.41 -23.59 -12.79
CA PHE A 210 4.52 -22.75 -11.59
C PHE A 210 4.03 -21.32 -11.81
N TRP A 211 4.51 -20.63 -12.85
CA TRP A 211 4.16 -19.23 -13.11
C TRP A 211 3.07 -19.10 -14.16
N GLU A 212 2.17 -18.14 -13.96
CA GLU A 212 1.01 -17.92 -14.84
C GLU A 212 1.07 -16.58 -15.58
N PHE A 213 1.43 -15.49 -14.88
CA PHE A 213 1.35 -14.13 -15.41
C PHE A 213 2.71 -13.43 -15.32
N PRO A 214 3.29 -12.94 -16.44
CA PRO A 214 4.53 -12.18 -16.43
C PRO A 214 4.29 -10.72 -16.00
N THR A 215 5.01 -10.28 -14.97
CA THR A 215 4.72 -9.00 -14.27
C THR A 215 5.95 -8.15 -13.93
N VAL A 216 7.15 -8.54 -14.41
CA VAL A 216 8.37 -7.78 -14.09
C VAL A 216 8.49 -6.48 -14.89
N SER A 217 7.98 -6.45 -16.12
CA SER A 217 7.80 -5.20 -16.85
C SER A 217 6.67 -4.42 -16.18
N MET A 218 7.01 -3.28 -15.59
CA MET A 218 6.05 -2.47 -14.82
C MET A 218 5.15 -1.66 -15.75
N GLY A 219 3.86 -1.55 -15.39
CA GLY A 219 2.82 -0.90 -16.19
C GLY A 219 2.18 -1.84 -17.21
#